data_AF-A0A8E7AYR5-F1
#
_entry.id   AF-A0A8E7AYR5-F1
#
_cell.length_a   1.000
_cell.length_b   1.000
_cell.length_c   1.000
_cell.angle_alpha   90.00
_cell.angle_beta   90.00
_cell.angle_gamma   90.00
#
_symmetry.space_group_name_H-M   'P 1'
#
loop_
_entity.id
_entity.type
_entity.pdbx_description
1 polymer ?
#
loop_
_entity_poly.entity_id
_entity_poly.type
_entity_poly.pdbx_seq_one_letter_code
_entity_poly.pdbx_strand_id
1 'polypeptide(L)' 'MVSISPKIEQEVLSLPVQERLALIDKLIESLNFPKVTIIDDIWADIAEKRLLEINEGLVSSVSGNEIFSK' A
#
# COMPACT_ATOMS: atom_id res chain seq x y z
N MET A 1 17.72 14.08 12.88
CA MET A 1 16.58 13.55 13.66
C MET A 1 15.45 14.53 13.52
N VAL A 2 14.24 14.07 13.18
CA VAL A 2 13.06 14.95 13.14
C VAL A 2 12.67 15.26 14.58
N SER A 3 12.65 16.54 14.95
CA SER A 3 12.20 16.97 16.27
C SER A 3 10.69 17.23 16.25
N ILE A 4 9.96 16.64 17.19
CA ILE A 4 8.54 16.91 17.39
C ILE A 4 8.42 18.26 18.11
N SER A 5 7.40 19.04 17.76
CA SER A 5 7.09 20.28 18.47
C SER A 5 6.79 19.98 19.95
N PRO A 6 7.44 20.65 20.92
CA PRO A 6 7.22 20.39 22.35
C PRO A 6 5.75 20.52 22.77
N LYS A 7 5.01 21.44 22.12
CA LYS A 7 3.57 21.62 22.35
C LYS A 7 2.79 20.36 21.94
N ILE A 8 3.07 19.82 20.76
CA ILE A 8 2.37 18.63 20.24
C ILE A 8 2.70 17.40 21.07
N GLU A 9 3.97 17.26 21.47
CA GLU A 9 4.39 16.17 22.34
C GLU A 9 3.63 16.19 23.67
N GLN A 10 3.56 17.36 24.31
CA GLN A 10 2.83 17.52 25.57
C GLN A 10 1.33 17.23 25.43
N GLU A 11 0.69 17.76 24.38
CA GLU A 11 -0.74 17.53 24.12
C GLU A 11 -1.03 16.04 23.91
N VAL A 12 -0.26 15.35 23.06
CA VAL A 12 -0.45 13.91 22.79
C VAL A 12 -0.18 13.06 24.03
N LEU A 13 0.87 13.37 24.81
CA LEU A 13 1.20 12.60 26.02
C LEU A 13 0.17 12.78 27.14
N SER A 14 -0.56 13.90 27.17
CA SER A 14 -1.62 14.17 28.14
C SER A 14 -2.92 13.41 27.88
N LEU A 15 -3.09 12.84 26.69
CA LEU A 15 -4.27 12.07 26.34
C LEU A 15 -4.32 10.73 27.10
N PRO A 16 -5.53 10.23 27.44
CA PRO A 16 -5.72 8.86 27.90
C PRO A 16 -5.13 7.86 26.90
N VAL A 17 -4.70 6.69 27.40
CA VAL A 17 -4.02 5.68 26.58
C VAL A 17 -4.85 5.25 25.36
N GLN A 18 -6.17 5.14 25.51
CA GLN A 18 -7.09 4.76 24.43
C GLN A 18 -7.13 5.81 23.33
N GLU A 19 -7.12 7.09 23.68
CA GLU A 19 -7.13 8.19 22.71
C GLU A 19 -5.79 8.28 21.96
N ARG A 20 -4.67 8.00 22.65
CA ARG A 20 -3.36 7.91 21.98
C ARG A 20 -3.31 6.78 20.97
N LEU A 21 -3.85 5.60 21.31
CA LEU A 21 -3.93 4.48 20.39
C LEU A 21 -4.78 4.82 19.15
N ALA A 22 -5.97 5.41 19.36
CA ALA A 22 -6.82 5.84 18.25
C ALA A 22 -6.17 6.92 17.37
N LEU A 23 -5.37 7.83 17.95
CA LEU A 23 -4.61 8.82 17.20
C LEU A 23 -3.49 8.17 16.36
N ILE A 24 -2.79 7.17 16.91
CA ILE A 24 -1.75 6.41 16.19
C ILE A 24 -2.35 5.75 14.95
N ASP A 25 -3.51 5.08 15.08
CA ASP A 25 -4.17 4.42 13.96
C ASP A 25 -4.52 5.42 12.85
N LYS A 26 -5.10 6.56 13.20
CA LYS A 26 -5.40 7.63 12.23
C LYS A 26 -4.16 8.20 11.55
N LEU A 27 -3.06 8.34 12.30
CA LEU A 27 -1.79 8.80 11.73
C LEU A 27 -1.25 7.76 10.74
N ILE A 28 -1.28 6.47 11.07
CA ILE A 28 -0.90 5.39 10.14
C ILE A 28 -1.79 5.40 8.89
N GLU A 29 -3.11 5.53 9.06
CA GLU A 29 -4.04 5.67 7.95
C GLU A 29 -3.73 6.89 7.08
N SER A 30 -3.34 8.02 7.69
CA SER A 30 -2.97 9.23 6.93
C SER A 30 -1.67 9.08 6.13
N LEU A 31 -0.77 8.20 6.58
CA LEU A 31 0.46 7.85 5.85
C LEU A 31 0.18 6.92 4.67
N ASN A 32 -0.93 6.18 4.71
CA ASN A 32 -1.47 5.56 3.52
C ASN A 32 -2.05 6.67 2.64
N PHE A 33 -1.16 7.25 1.82
CA PHE A 33 -1.46 8.15 0.71
C PHE A 33 -2.78 7.77 0.04
N PRO A 34 -3.57 8.74 -0.48
CA PRO A 34 -4.89 8.49 -1.03
C PRO A 34 -4.84 7.25 -1.89
N LYS A 35 -5.83 6.36 -1.77
CA LYS A 35 -6.05 5.28 -2.74
C LYS A 35 -5.87 5.91 -4.12
N VAL A 36 -4.70 5.75 -4.72
CA VAL A 36 -4.37 6.42 -5.96
C VAL A 36 -5.09 5.57 -6.96
N THR A 37 -6.37 5.86 -7.18
CA THR A 37 -7.23 5.08 -8.08
C THR A 37 -6.58 4.98 -9.45
N ILE A 38 -5.84 6.02 -9.85
CA ILE A 38 -5.01 6.03 -11.06
C ILE A 38 -4.02 4.86 -11.11
N ILE A 39 -3.37 4.51 -9.99
CA ILE A 39 -2.45 3.36 -9.95
C ILE A 39 -3.26 2.07 -10.14
N ASP A 40 -4.37 1.91 -9.42
CA ASP A 40 -5.23 0.73 -9.54
C ASP A 40 -5.79 0.57 -10.98
N ASP A 41 -6.20 1.67 -11.61
CA ASP A 41 -6.68 1.71 -13.00
C ASP A 41 -5.55 1.31 -13.98
N ILE A 42 -4.34 1.84 -13.80
CA ILE A 42 -3.17 1.44 -14.62
C ILE A 42 -2.85 -0.05 -14.42
N TRP A 43 -2.95 -0.57 -13.20
CA TRP A 43 -2.74 -2.00 -12.94
C TRP A 43 -3.80 -2.87 -13.62
N ALA A 44 -5.07 -2.43 -13.61
CA ALA A 44 -6.15 -3.12 -14.29
C ALA A 44 -5.91 -3.19 -15.81
N ASP A 45 -5.56 -2.05 -16.44
CA ASP A 45 -5.26 -1.97 -17.86
C ASP A 45 -4.09 -2.89 -18.26
N ILE A 46 -3.02 -2.90 -17.47
CA ILE A 46 -1.86 -3.77 -17.72
C ILE A 46 -2.24 -5.24 -17.53
N ALA A 47 -3.07 -5.57 -16.55
CA ALA A 47 -3.50 -6.94 -16.30
C ALA A 47 -4.34 -7.48 -17.47
N GLU A 48 -5.31 -6.71 -17.97
CA GLU A 48 -6.11 -7.08 -19.14
C GLU A 48 -5.24 -7.26 -20.38
N LYS A 49 -4.34 -6.29 -20.64
CA LYS A 49 -3.40 -6.37 -21.76
C LYS A 49 -2.55 -7.64 -21.71
N ARG A 50 -1.95 -7.95 -20.54
CA ARG A 50 -1.10 -9.14 -20.39
C ARG A 50 -1.88 -10.44 -20.56
N LEU A 51 -3.14 -10.48 -20.11
CA LEU A 51 -4.00 -11.63 -20.30
C LEU A 51 -4.25 -11.89 -21.79
N LEU A 52 -4.53 -10.84 -22.58
CA LEU A 52 -4.69 -10.95 -24.02
C LEU A 52 -3.41 -11.42 -24.71
N GLU A 53 -2.26 -10.83 -24.40
CA GLU A 53 -0.97 -11.25 -24.95
C GLU A 53 -0.66 -12.73 -24.69
N ILE A 54 -1.01 -13.24 -23.50
CA ILE A 54 -0.87 -14.66 -23.17
C ILE A 54 -1.85 -15.52 -23.99
N ASN A 55 -3.13 -15.12 -24.06
CA ASN A 55 -4.15 -15.87 -24.78
C ASN A 55 -3.89 -15.94 -26.30
N GLU A 56 -3.32 -14.87 -26.86
CA GLU A 56 -2.94 -14.78 -28.28
C GLU A 56 -1.58 -15.42 -28.57
N GLY A 57 -0.86 -15.87 -27.55
CA GLY A 57 0.47 -16.47 -27.69
C GLY A 57 1.57 -15.48 -28.11
N LEU A 58 1.35 -14.18 -27.87
CA LEU A 58 2.30 -13.12 -28.19
C LEU A 58 3.50 -13.08 -27.23
N VAL A 59 3.39 -13.74 -26.08
CA VAL A 59 4.42 -13.81 -25.05
C VAL A 59 4.66 -15.25 -24.59
N SER A 60 5.91 -15.56 -24.24
CA SER A 60 6.26 -16.85 -23.62
C SER A 60 5.97 -16.81 -22.12
N SER A 61 5.05 -17.64 -21.66
CA SER A 61 4.77 -17.79 -20.22
C SER A 61 5.76 -18.77 -19.58
N VAL A 62 5.99 -18.58 -18.27
CA VAL A 62 6.76 -19.52 -17.45
C VAL A 62 5.78 -20.42 -16.71
N SER A 63 6.05 -21.73 -16.67
CA SER A 63 5.20 -22.68 -15.97
C SER A 63 5.22 -22.43 -14.46
N GLY A 64 4.04 -22.37 -13.83
CA GLY A 64 3.93 -22.23 -12.37
C GLY A 64 4.66 -23.36 -11.63
N ASN A 65 4.57 -24.59 -12.14
CA ASN A 65 5.25 -25.74 -11.55
C ASN A 65 6.79 -25.60 -11.58
N GLU A 66 7.34 -24.95 -12.59
CA GLU A 66 8.79 -24.67 -12.68
C GLU A 66 9.23 -23.60 -11.69
N ILE A 67 8.35 -22.66 -11.34
CA ILE A 67 8.62 -21.60 -10.36
C ILE A 67 8.67 -22.17 -8.94
N PHE A 68 7.75 -23.08 -8.60
CA PHE A 68 7.60 -23.62 -7.24
C PHE A 68 8.35 -24.94 -6.99
N SER A 69 9.15 -25.42 -7.94
CA SER A 69 9.90 -26.68 -7.81
C SER A 69 11.29 -26.54 -7.16
N LYS A 70 11.56 -25.41 -6.50
CA LYS A 70 12.78 -25.15 -5.73
C LYS A 70 12.53 -25.02 -4.23
#